data_AF-A0A1G1T1E2-F1
#
_entry.id   AF-A0A1G1T1E2-F1
#
_cell.length_a   1.000
_cell.length_b   1.000
_cell.length_c   1.000
_cell.angle_alpha   90.00
_cell.angle_beta   90.00
_cell.angle_gamma   90.00
#
_symmetry.space_group_name_H-M   'P 1'
#
loop_
_entity.id
_entity.type
_entity.pdbx_description
1 polymer ?
#
loop_
_entity_poly.entity_id
_entity_poly.type
_entity_poly.pdbx_seq_one_letter_code
_entity_poly.pdbx_strand_id
1 'polypeptide(L)'
;MRNSFRVHAALFFVSVIYAANYSLSKDVMPRYMGPFGIVTLRIVGAVLFFTIIKYVVAPRDKIVGRADNVRSILCGICGIGVNQLLFFSGLNLTSPISASLLQTIAPIIVVIASAVLLSEKITLPRVLGIAVGAAGAASLILSRNAQAAIYPHATLGNIFILANATVFGLYLVLVQPLMRKYHAFTVLSRIFLVGAVIAVPFGWREALTADYASFPLYIWLEIGYMVVFLTILAYLLNNWALKYASPALLGVYIYLQPVLAVLIAVALGKDHFSWGKAGQAALIFLGVWLVSQKPKKAVVSEVAVKTVQS
;
A
#
# COMPACT_ATOMS: atom_id res chain seq x y z
N MET A 1 5.89 -19.77 18.64
CA MET A 1 5.72 -20.43 17.31
C MET A 1 4.31 -20.23 16.71
N ARG A 2 3.20 -20.50 17.42
CA ARG A 2 1.83 -20.38 16.89
C ARG A 2 1.43 -18.99 16.33
N ASN A 3 2.00 -17.90 16.85
CA ASN A 3 1.71 -16.55 16.34
C ASN A 3 2.46 -16.20 15.05
N SER A 4 3.65 -16.78 14.81
CA SER A 4 4.43 -16.48 13.59
C SER A 4 3.72 -17.01 12.35
N PHE A 5 3.25 -18.27 12.38
CA PHE A 5 2.47 -18.85 11.28
C PHE A 5 1.22 -18.01 10.96
N ARG A 6 0.46 -17.59 11.98
CA ARG A 6 -0.75 -16.77 11.80
C ARG A 6 -0.45 -15.42 11.16
N VAL A 7 0.64 -14.76 11.54
CA VAL A 7 1.08 -13.50 10.94
C VAL A 7 1.43 -13.70 9.47
N HIS A 8 2.22 -14.73 9.14
CA HIS A 8 2.61 -15.01 7.76
C HIS A 8 1.41 -15.39 6.88
N ALA A 9 0.47 -16.18 7.41
CA ALA A 9 -0.78 -16.53 6.72
C ALA A 9 -1.66 -15.31 6.48
N ALA A 10 -1.82 -14.43 7.48
CA ALA A 10 -2.57 -13.19 7.34
C ALA A 10 -1.96 -12.27 6.26
N LEU A 11 -0.64 -12.08 6.28
CA LEU A 11 0.05 -11.25 5.31
C LEU A 11 0.01 -11.83 3.89
N PHE A 12 0.10 -13.16 3.74
CA PHE A 12 -0.09 -13.83 2.47
C PHE A 12 -1.49 -13.59 1.91
N PHE A 13 -2.52 -13.78 2.75
CA PHE A 13 -3.90 -13.58 2.35
C PHE A 13 -4.18 -12.13 1.96
N VAL A 14 -3.63 -11.18 2.70
CA VAL A 14 -3.65 -9.75 2.34
C VAL A 14 -3.01 -9.50 0.97
N SER A 15 -1.86 -10.11 0.68
CA SER A 15 -1.21 -9.96 -0.62
C SER A 15 -2.06 -10.51 -1.77
N VAL A 16 -2.75 -11.63 -1.57
CA VAL A 16 -3.72 -12.16 -2.54
C VAL A 16 -4.87 -11.17 -2.76
N ILE A 17 -5.40 -10.61 -1.67
CA ILE A 17 -6.51 -9.65 -1.75
C ILE A 17 -6.13 -8.42 -2.59
N TYR A 18 -4.97 -7.83 -2.29
CA TYR A 18 -4.47 -6.67 -3.04
C TYR A 18 -4.13 -6.99 -4.48
N ALA A 19 -3.52 -8.15 -4.75
CA ALA A 19 -3.18 -8.59 -6.09
C ALA A 19 -4.42 -8.72 -6.99
N ALA A 20 -5.48 -9.36 -6.48
CA ALA A 20 -6.73 -9.49 -7.22
C ALA A 20 -7.39 -8.13 -7.49
N ASN A 21 -7.28 -7.19 -6.54
CA ASN A 21 -7.88 -5.87 -6.69
C ASN A 21 -7.39 -5.10 -7.93
N TYR A 22 -6.12 -5.26 -8.34
CA TYR A 22 -5.60 -4.58 -9.53
C TYR A 22 -6.41 -4.91 -10.80
N SER A 23 -6.93 -6.14 -10.89
CA SER A 23 -7.74 -6.59 -12.02
C SER A 23 -9.23 -6.28 -11.81
N LEU A 24 -9.79 -6.62 -10.64
CA LEU A 24 -11.22 -6.41 -10.35
C LEU A 24 -11.61 -4.93 -10.38
N SER A 25 -10.73 -4.03 -9.93
CA SER A 25 -10.98 -2.58 -10.01
C SER A 25 -11.14 -2.07 -11.45
N LYS A 26 -10.53 -2.75 -12.43
CA LYS A 26 -10.62 -2.36 -13.85
C LYS A 26 -11.94 -2.76 -14.50
N ASP A 27 -12.65 -3.72 -13.95
CA ASP A 27 -13.97 -4.11 -14.45
C ASP A 27 -15.03 -3.07 -14.11
N VAL A 28 -14.89 -2.44 -12.95
CA VAL A 28 -15.78 -1.36 -12.50
C VAL A 28 -15.44 -0.02 -13.17
N MET A 29 -14.15 0.32 -13.31
CA MET A 29 -13.71 1.63 -13.82
C MET A 29 -13.33 1.66 -15.30
N PRO A 30 -13.58 2.78 -16.01
CA PRO A 30 -14.43 3.92 -15.63
C PRO A 30 -15.91 3.69 -16.00
N ARG A 31 -16.23 2.54 -16.61
CA ARG A 31 -17.50 2.28 -17.30
C ARG A 31 -18.71 2.36 -16.38
N TYR A 32 -18.67 1.68 -15.24
CA TYR A 32 -19.81 1.61 -14.32
C TYR A 32 -19.74 2.69 -13.27
N MET A 33 -18.53 2.95 -12.77
CA MET A 33 -18.29 4.00 -11.79
C MET A 33 -16.88 4.56 -11.94
N GLY A 34 -16.78 5.87 -11.76
CA GLY A 34 -15.49 6.55 -11.74
C GLY A 34 -14.63 6.13 -10.54
N PRO A 35 -13.31 6.41 -10.60
CA PRO A 35 -12.36 6.04 -9.56
C PRO A 35 -12.72 6.62 -8.19
N PHE A 36 -13.24 7.84 -8.13
CA PHE A 36 -13.54 8.49 -6.87
C PHE A 36 -14.87 8.01 -6.27
N GLY A 37 -15.82 7.63 -7.11
CA GLY A 37 -17.04 6.93 -6.69
C GLY A 37 -16.73 5.64 -5.93
N ILE A 38 -15.84 4.79 -6.47
CA ILE A 38 -15.40 3.55 -5.81
C ILE A 38 -14.70 3.85 -4.49
N VAL A 39 -13.77 4.81 -4.48
CA VAL A 39 -13.07 5.22 -3.25
C VAL A 39 -14.08 5.67 -2.17
N THR A 40 -15.10 6.41 -2.57
CA THR A 40 -16.16 6.88 -1.67
C THR A 40 -16.94 5.73 -1.06
N LEU A 41 -17.44 4.79 -1.87
CA LEU A 41 -18.19 3.64 -1.35
C LEU A 41 -17.34 2.80 -0.38
N ARG A 42 -16.08 2.56 -0.73
CA ARG A 42 -15.14 1.82 0.11
C ARG A 42 -14.90 2.51 1.46
N ILE A 43 -14.64 3.82 1.44
CA ILE A 43 -14.32 4.58 2.66
C ILE A 43 -15.56 4.74 3.53
N VAL A 44 -16.73 5.07 2.96
CA VAL A 44 -17.99 5.18 3.71
C VAL A 44 -18.37 3.84 4.33
N GLY A 45 -18.31 2.75 3.57
CA GLY A 45 -18.58 1.41 4.08
C GLY A 45 -17.64 1.03 5.23
N ALA A 46 -16.35 1.33 5.11
CA ALA A 46 -15.38 1.09 6.18
C ALA A 46 -15.59 2.00 7.40
N VAL A 47 -15.93 3.28 7.22
CA VAL A 47 -16.27 4.18 8.33
C VAL A 47 -17.45 3.66 9.11
N LEU A 48 -18.53 3.26 8.43
CA LEU A 48 -19.71 2.68 9.08
C LEU A 48 -19.32 1.42 9.85
N PHE A 49 -18.63 0.47 9.21
CA PHE A 49 -18.20 -0.77 9.84
C PHE A 49 -17.31 -0.52 11.08
N PHE A 50 -16.22 0.23 10.94
CA PHE A 50 -15.27 0.42 12.04
C PHE A 50 -15.83 1.27 13.16
N THR A 51 -16.72 2.21 12.86
CA THR A 51 -17.38 3.01 13.90
C THR A 51 -18.37 2.17 14.69
N ILE A 52 -19.21 1.36 14.02
CA ILE A 52 -20.15 0.45 14.69
C ILE A 52 -19.38 -0.56 15.55
N ILE A 53 -18.39 -1.26 14.98
CA ILE A 53 -17.60 -2.25 15.72
C ILE A 53 -16.82 -1.62 16.87
N LYS A 54 -16.35 -0.38 16.73
CA LYS A 54 -15.71 0.34 17.84
C LYS A 54 -16.66 0.53 19.02
N TYR A 55 -17.92 0.87 18.78
CA TYR A 55 -18.89 1.07 19.87
C TYR A 55 -19.40 -0.25 20.47
N VAL A 56 -19.47 -1.33 19.67
CA VAL A 56 -20.02 -2.62 20.10
C VAL A 56 -18.97 -3.54 20.73
N VAL A 57 -17.75 -3.57 20.19
CA VAL A 57 -16.74 -4.61 20.48
C VAL A 57 -15.44 -4.05 21.02
N ALA A 58 -15.03 -2.85 20.57
CA ALA A 58 -13.72 -2.35 20.96
C ALA A 58 -13.69 -1.88 22.43
N PRO A 59 -12.53 -1.98 23.10
CA PRO A 59 -12.31 -1.29 24.37
C PRO A 59 -12.67 0.19 24.23
N ARG A 60 -13.11 0.84 25.31
CA ARG A 60 -13.35 2.30 25.33
C ARG A 60 -12.04 3.12 25.31
N ASP A 61 -11.01 2.62 24.63
CA ASP A 61 -9.75 3.29 24.47
C ASP A 61 -9.89 4.46 23.49
N LYS A 62 -9.24 5.57 23.82
CA LYS A 62 -9.25 6.80 23.02
C LYS A 62 -7.82 7.23 22.79
N ILE A 63 -7.56 7.80 21.62
CA ILE A 63 -6.28 8.43 21.33
C ILE A 63 -6.28 9.80 22.01
N VAL A 64 -5.57 9.92 23.14
CA VAL A 64 -5.60 11.12 24.00
C VAL A 64 -4.40 12.04 23.76
N GLY A 65 -3.21 11.48 23.50
CA GLY A 65 -1.98 12.25 23.39
C GLY A 65 -1.97 13.19 22.17
N ARG A 66 -1.52 14.44 22.33
CA ARG A 66 -1.42 15.43 21.24
C ARG A 66 -0.60 14.92 20.05
N ALA A 67 0.56 14.29 20.33
CA ALA A 67 1.39 13.70 19.29
C ALA A 67 0.70 12.53 18.57
N ASP A 68 0.01 11.66 19.31
CA ASP A 68 -0.73 10.53 18.74
C ASP A 68 -1.95 11.00 17.92
N ASN A 69 -2.57 12.10 18.35
CA ASN A 69 -3.65 12.78 17.63
C ASN A 69 -3.17 13.25 16.25
N VAL A 70 -2.09 14.03 16.21
CA VAL A 70 -1.49 14.50 14.95
C VAL A 70 -1.06 13.30 14.09
N ARG A 71 -0.38 12.31 14.67
CA ARG A 71 0.05 11.10 13.96
C ARG A 71 -1.12 10.35 13.33
N SER A 72 -2.26 10.23 14.02
CA SER A 72 -3.44 9.56 13.48
C SER A 72 -4.11 10.35 12.35
N ILE A 73 -4.09 11.69 12.40
CA ILE A 73 -4.59 12.53 11.31
C ILE A 73 -3.69 12.34 10.08
N LEU A 74 -2.37 12.40 10.26
CA LEU A 74 -1.41 12.11 9.19
C LEU A 74 -1.60 10.69 8.64
N CYS A 75 -1.88 9.70 9.48
CA CYS A 75 -2.21 8.35 9.02
C CYS A 75 -3.51 8.31 8.20
N GLY A 76 -4.54 9.08 8.57
CA GLY A 76 -5.77 9.17 7.79
C GLY A 76 -5.57 9.84 6.43
N ILE A 77 -4.74 10.89 6.39
CA ILE A 77 -4.34 11.57 5.14
C ILE A 77 -3.54 10.61 4.25
N CYS A 78 -2.46 10.02 4.80
CA CYS A 78 -1.48 9.26 4.04
C CYS A 78 -1.85 7.78 3.82
N GLY A 79 -2.69 7.21 4.66
CA GLY A 79 -3.08 5.79 4.57
C GLY A 79 -4.42 5.57 3.89
N ILE A 80 -5.31 6.57 3.96
CA ILE A 80 -6.69 6.46 3.47
C ILE A 80 -6.99 7.55 2.44
N GLY A 81 -7.11 8.82 2.84
CA GLY A 81 -7.63 9.89 1.98
C GLY A 81 -6.85 10.09 0.68
N VAL A 82 -5.68 10.72 0.78
CA VAL A 82 -4.82 11.01 -0.39
C VAL A 82 -4.35 9.71 -1.04
N ASN A 83 -4.07 8.69 -0.23
CA ASN A 83 -3.62 7.39 -0.70
C ASN A 83 -4.59 6.77 -1.71
N GLN A 84 -5.85 6.64 -1.32
CA GLN A 84 -6.86 5.94 -2.10
C GLN A 84 -7.23 6.72 -3.36
N LEU A 85 -7.29 8.05 -3.27
CA LEU A 85 -7.49 8.92 -4.43
C LEU A 85 -6.37 8.75 -5.46
N LEU A 86 -5.10 8.76 -5.03
CA LEU A 86 -3.97 8.54 -5.93
C LEU A 86 -3.96 7.13 -6.51
N PHE A 87 -4.27 6.10 -5.72
CA PHE A 87 -4.28 4.72 -6.18
C PHE A 87 -5.35 4.50 -7.26
N PHE A 88 -6.60 4.90 -7.02
CA PHE A 88 -7.68 4.66 -7.99
C PHE A 88 -7.55 5.54 -9.22
N SER A 89 -7.11 6.79 -9.08
CA SER A 89 -6.75 7.62 -10.25
C SER A 89 -5.63 7.01 -11.07
N GLY A 90 -4.56 6.56 -10.40
CA GLY A 90 -3.42 5.95 -11.06
C GLY A 90 -3.80 4.65 -11.76
N LEU A 91 -4.50 3.77 -11.04
CA LEU A 91 -4.95 2.49 -11.55
C LEU A 91 -5.95 2.67 -12.69
N ASN A 92 -6.84 3.67 -12.66
CA ASN A 92 -7.74 3.94 -13.77
C ASN A 92 -6.97 4.25 -15.07
N LEU A 93 -5.86 4.98 -14.97
CA LEU A 93 -5.08 5.46 -16.13
C LEU A 93 -3.97 4.51 -16.60
N THR A 94 -3.54 3.55 -15.79
CA THR A 94 -2.45 2.60 -16.15
C THR A 94 -2.89 1.14 -16.11
N SER A 95 -2.02 0.23 -16.53
CA SER A 95 -2.30 -1.20 -16.55
C SER A 95 -2.17 -1.85 -15.15
N PRO A 96 -2.93 -2.92 -14.84
CA PRO A 96 -2.83 -3.65 -13.57
C PRO A 96 -1.40 -4.07 -13.21
N ILE A 97 -0.64 -4.60 -14.17
CA ILE A 97 0.72 -5.05 -13.92
C ILE A 97 1.63 -3.87 -13.60
N SER A 98 1.57 -2.79 -14.40
CA SER A 98 2.40 -1.60 -14.17
C SER A 98 2.11 -0.97 -12.80
N ALA A 99 0.83 -0.88 -12.40
CA ALA A 99 0.44 -0.38 -11.09
C ALA A 99 0.99 -1.26 -9.96
N SER A 100 0.89 -2.59 -10.09
CA SER A 100 1.39 -3.52 -9.07
C SER A 100 2.92 -3.47 -8.90
N LEU A 101 3.66 -3.34 -10.01
CA LEU A 101 5.12 -3.22 -9.99
C LEU A 101 5.56 -1.93 -9.31
N LEU A 102 4.93 -0.79 -9.62
CA LEU A 102 5.28 0.49 -8.99
C LEU A 102 4.98 0.51 -7.49
N GLN A 103 3.94 -0.20 -7.04
CA GLN A 103 3.62 -0.30 -5.63
C GLN A 103 4.72 -1.00 -4.80
N THR A 104 5.57 -1.81 -5.43
CA THR A 104 6.73 -2.41 -4.75
C THR A 104 7.83 -1.43 -4.36
N ILE A 105 7.72 -0.15 -4.74
CA ILE A 105 8.63 0.90 -4.27
C ILE A 105 8.30 1.28 -2.82
N ALA A 106 7.09 1.02 -2.32
CA ALA A 106 6.66 1.42 -0.98
C ALA A 106 7.67 1.04 0.14
N PRO A 107 8.31 -0.15 0.17
CA PRO A 107 9.26 -0.47 1.22
C PRO A 107 10.59 0.28 1.10
N ILE A 108 11.00 0.71 -0.10
CA ILE A 108 12.14 1.64 -0.27
C ILE A 108 11.81 2.94 0.47
N ILE A 109 10.58 3.44 0.31
CA ILE A 109 10.09 4.63 1.00
C ILE A 109 10.00 4.41 2.52
N VAL A 110 9.58 3.22 2.98
CA VAL A 110 9.60 2.86 4.41
C VAL A 110 11.01 2.95 4.97
N VAL A 111 12.03 2.46 4.26
CA VAL A 111 13.42 2.53 4.74
C VAL A 111 13.92 3.97 4.76
N ILE A 112 13.65 4.76 3.74
CA ILE A 112 14.00 6.19 3.70
C ILE A 112 13.32 6.94 4.86
N ALA A 113 12.01 6.77 5.01
CA ALA A 113 11.23 7.42 6.06
C ALA A 113 11.68 7.00 7.46
N SER A 114 12.01 5.72 7.67
CA SER A 114 12.55 5.23 8.94
C SER A 114 13.93 5.82 9.21
N ALA A 115 14.81 5.91 8.21
CA ALA A 115 16.13 6.51 8.38
C ALA A 115 16.05 8.00 8.75
N VAL A 116 15.13 8.76 8.13
CA VAL A 116 14.92 10.18 8.42
C VAL A 116 14.28 10.39 9.80
N LEU A 117 13.28 9.58 10.16
CA LEU A 117 12.55 9.73 11.44
C LEU A 117 13.30 9.17 12.66
N LEU A 118 14.13 8.14 12.46
CA LEU A 118 14.90 7.47 13.51
C LEU A 118 16.37 7.88 13.51
N SER A 119 16.78 8.77 12.61
CA SER A 119 18.16 9.23 12.44
C SER A 119 19.17 8.08 12.24
N GLU A 120 18.76 7.02 11.54
CA GLU A 120 19.64 5.88 11.24
C GLU A 120 20.55 6.20 10.04
N LYS A 121 21.80 5.74 10.09
CA LYS A 121 22.73 5.86 8.97
C LYS A 121 22.30 4.94 7.82
N ILE A 122 22.12 5.50 6.62
CA ILE A 122 21.85 4.73 5.41
C ILE A 122 23.17 4.12 4.91
N THR A 123 23.26 2.80 4.91
CA THR A 123 24.44 2.07 4.41
C THR A 123 24.52 2.10 2.88
N LEU A 124 25.73 1.97 2.31
CA LEU A 124 25.94 1.95 0.86
C LEU A 124 25.02 0.98 0.08
N PRO A 125 24.76 -0.27 0.53
CA PRO A 125 23.81 -1.17 -0.14
C PRO A 125 22.39 -0.60 -0.23
N ARG A 126 21.95 0.16 0.79
CA ARG A 126 20.64 0.81 0.79
C ARG A 126 20.60 1.97 -0.21
N VAL A 127 21.68 2.76 -0.31
CA VAL A 127 21.77 3.84 -1.30
C VAL A 127 21.71 3.28 -2.72
N LEU A 128 22.51 2.25 -3.01
CA LEU A 128 22.48 1.58 -4.31
C LEU A 128 21.12 0.97 -4.59
N GLY A 129 20.50 0.32 -3.60
CA GLY A 129 19.17 -0.25 -3.74
C GLY A 129 18.09 0.79 -4.04
N ILE A 130 18.13 1.96 -3.38
CA ILE A 130 17.25 3.09 -3.68
C ILE A 130 17.44 3.54 -5.13
N ALA A 131 18.69 3.74 -5.56
CA ALA A 131 19.01 4.19 -6.92
C ALA A 131 18.54 3.19 -7.99
N VAL A 132 18.81 1.90 -7.80
CA VAL A 132 18.40 0.82 -8.71
C VAL A 132 16.87 0.69 -8.77
N GLY A 133 16.20 0.76 -7.61
CA GLY A 133 14.74 0.70 -7.55
C GLY A 133 14.08 1.90 -8.22
N ALA A 134 14.63 3.10 -8.02
CA ALA A 134 14.19 4.33 -8.68
C ALA A 134 14.42 4.27 -10.19
N ALA A 135 15.56 3.75 -10.66
CA ALA A 135 15.83 3.54 -12.08
C ALA A 135 14.84 2.55 -12.69
N GLY A 136 14.54 1.44 -12.01
CA GLY A 136 13.50 0.49 -12.42
C GLY A 136 12.13 1.15 -12.57
N ALA A 137 11.71 1.92 -11.56
CA ALA A 137 10.47 2.68 -11.58
C ALA A 137 10.41 3.70 -12.72
N ALA A 138 11.46 4.51 -12.88
CA ALA A 138 11.57 5.51 -13.94
C ALA A 138 11.52 4.85 -15.32
N SER A 139 12.24 3.74 -15.50
CA SER A 139 12.21 2.99 -16.76
C SER A 139 10.81 2.48 -17.09
N LEU A 140 10.04 2.03 -16.10
CA LEU A 140 8.66 1.60 -16.29
C LEU A 140 7.71 2.77 -16.61
N ILE A 141 7.89 3.93 -15.97
CA ILE A 141 7.11 5.14 -16.22
C ILE A 141 7.36 5.71 -17.63
N LEU A 142 8.62 5.73 -18.05
CA LEU A 142 9.09 6.36 -19.29
C LEU A 142 9.06 5.42 -20.51
N SER A 143 8.84 4.12 -20.30
CA SER A 143 8.78 3.17 -21.40
C SER A 143 7.59 3.44 -22.32
N ARG A 144 7.81 3.26 -23.63
CA ARG A 144 6.73 3.29 -24.62
C ARG A 144 5.70 2.24 -24.24
N ASN A 145 4.49 2.70 -23.95
CA ASN A 145 3.42 1.82 -23.55
C ASN A 145 2.96 0.99 -24.76
N ALA A 146 3.27 -0.31 -24.77
CA ALA A 146 2.75 -1.23 -25.79
C ALA A 146 1.21 -1.26 -25.83
N GLN A 147 0.56 -0.86 -24.74
CA GLN A 147 -0.88 -0.73 -24.62
C GLN A 147 -1.34 0.74 -24.66
N ALA A 148 -0.63 1.62 -25.37
CA ALA A 148 -1.00 3.04 -25.46
C ALA A 148 -2.42 3.26 -25.99
N ALA A 149 -2.94 2.37 -26.84
CA ALA A 149 -4.32 2.41 -27.31
C ALA A 149 -5.36 2.19 -26.20
N ILE A 150 -5.03 1.36 -25.20
CA ILE A 150 -5.91 1.04 -24.06
C ILE A 150 -5.68 2.03 -22.91
N TYR A 151 -4.43 2.42 -22.69
CA TYR A 151 -4.00 3.30 -21.60
C TYR A 151 -3.20 4.49 -22.17
N PRO A 152 -3.87 5.47 -22.80
CA PRO A 152 -3.22 6.60 -23.46
C PRO A 152 -2.51 7.53 -22.45
N HIS A 153 -2.97 7.56 -21.20
CA HIS A 153 -2.41 8.38 -20.13
C HIS A 153 -1.64 7.55 -19.09
N ALA A 154 -1.07 6.41 -19.49
CA ALA A 154 -0.37 5.49 -18.59
C ALA A 154 0.78 6.14 -17.83
N THR A 155 1.51 7.09 -18.42
CA THR A 155 2.59 7.82 -17.73
C THR A 155 2.06 8.60 -16.53
N LEU A 156 0.96 9.34 -16.70
CA LEU A 156 0.31 10.06 -15.60
C LEU A 156 -0.24 9.09 -14.55
N GLY A 157 -0.85 7.99 -14.99
CA GLY A 157 -1.32 6.93 -14.11
C GLY A 157 -0.18 6.34 -13.25
N ASN A 158 0.95 6.06 -13.88
CA ASN A 158 2.14 5.54 -13.21
C ASN A 158 2.73 6.55 -12.20
N ILE A 159 2.72 7.86 -12.52
CA ILE A 159 3.12 8.91 -11.58
C ILE A 159 2.20 8.93 -10.35
N PHE A 160 0.88 8.82 -10.54
CA PHE A 160 -0.06 8.71 -9.43
C PHE A 160 0.16 7.46 -8.58
N ILE A 161 0.45 6.30 -9.19
CA ILE A 161 0.81 5.09 -8.43
C ILE A 161 2.13 5.27 -7.67
N LEU A 162 3.14 5.91 -8.25
CA LEU A 162 4.39 6.19 -7.55
C LEU A 162 4.17 7.13 -6.35
N ALA A 163 3.38 8.19 -6.53
CA ALA A 163 2.98 9.09 -5.45
C ALA A 163 2.18 8.34 -4.37
N ASN A 164 1.25 7.47 -4.78
CA ASN A 164 0.51 6.59 -3.88
C ASN A 164 1.46 5.71 -3.05
N ALA A 165 2.39 4.99 -3.69
CA ALA A 165 3.35 4.12 -3.01
C ALA A 165 4.24 4.89 -2.01
N THR A 166 4.58 6.14 -2.35
CA THR A 166 5.32 7.05 -1.46
C THR A 166 4.52 7.39 -0.22
N VAL A 167 3.28 7.85 -0.42
CA VAL A 167 2.40 8.24 0.68
C VAL A 167 2.00 7.02 1.53
N PHE A 168 1.87 5.83 0.92
CA PHE A 168 1.63 4.56 1.62
C PHE A 168 2.81 4.13 2.48
N GLY A 169 4.05 4.23 1.96
CA GLY A 169 5.26 3.92 2.72
C GLY A 169 5.38 4.78 3.98
N LEU A 170 5.06 6.08 3.88
CA LEU A 170 4.97 6.97 5.04
C LEU A 170 3.91 6.53 6.05
N TYR A 171 2.72 6.13 5.59
CA TYR A 171 1.67 5.60 6.45
C TYR A 171 2.13 4.38 7.27
N LEU A 172 2.84 3.42 6.66
CA LEU A 172 3.32 2.23 7.36
C LEU A 172 4.25 2.55 8.54
N VAL A 173 5.07 3.59 8.42
CA VAL A 173 5.95 4.06 9.50
C VAL A 173 5.15 4.83 10.56
N LEU A 174 4.25 5.70 10.13
CA LEU A 174 3.45 6.54 11.03
C LEU A 174 2.42 5.74 11.85
N VAL A 175 1.85 4.67 11.31
CA VAL A 175 0.78 3.92 11.97
C VAL A 175 1.32 2.95 13.03
N GLN A 176 2.55 2.46 12.87
CA GLN A 176 3.12 1.43 13.75
C GLN A 176 3.12 1.81 15.25
N PRO A 177 3.53 3.03 15.67
CA PRO A 177 3.47 3.41 17.08
C PRO A 177 2.05 3.44 17.64
N LEU A 178 1.06 3.82 16.82
CA LEU A 178 -0.35 3.82 17.22
C LEU A 178 -0.85 2.39 17.43
N MET A 179 -0.51 1.47 16.54
CA MET A 179 -0.90 0.06 16.62
C MET A 179 -0.31 -0.68 17.82
N ARG A 180 0.85 -0.25 18.32
CA ARG A 180 1.45 -0.79 19.54
C ARG A 180 0.78 -0.30 20.81
N LYS A 181 0.17 0.88 20.78
CA LYS A 181 -0.39 1.57 21.97
C LYS A 181 -1.91 1.42 22.09
N TYR A 182 -2.62 1.41 20.97
CA TYR A 182 -4.08 1.44 20.93
C TYR A 182 -4.65 0.21 20.23
N HIS A 183 -5.92 -0.09 20.49
CA HIS A 183 -6.64 -1.16 19.81
C HIS A 183 -6.81 -0.86 18.31
N ALA A 184 -6.73 -1.90 17.47
CA ALA A 184 -6.79 -1.77 16.02
C ALA A 184 -8.05 -1.04 15.53
N PHE A 185 -9.23 -1.40 16.06
CA PHE A 185 -10.49 -0.74 15.71
C PHE A 185 -10.52 0.74 16.08
N THR A 186 -9.89 1.15 17.18
CA THR A 186 -9.83 2.55 17.60
C THR A 186 -8.95 3.38 16.65
N VAL A 187 -7.82 2.83 16.22
CA VAL A 187 -6.95 3.46 15.21
C VAL A 187 -7.65 3.50 13.85
N LEU A 188 -8.16 2.37 13.38
CA LEU A 188 -8.82 2.23 12.07
C LEU A 188 -10.03 3.14 11.94
N SER A 189 -10.95 3.13 12.91
CA SER A 189 -12.12 4.03 12.92
C SER A 189 -11.69 5.49 12.74
N ARG A 190 -10.64 5.93 13.44
CA ARG A 190 -10.18 7.30 13.34
C ARG A 190 -9.52 7.64 12.00
N ILE A 191 -8.60 6.80 11.52
CA ILE A 191 -7.91 7.10 10.25
C ILE A 191 -8.88 7.04 9.07
N PHE A 192 -9.89 6.15 9.11
CA PHE A 192 -10.94 6.10 8.09
C PHE A 192 -11.86 7.32 8.16
N LEU A 193 -12.21 7.82 9.35
CA LEU A 193 -12.96 9.07 9.50
C LEU A 193 -12.20 10.26 8.90
N VAL A 194 -10.92 10.40 9.22
CA VAL A 194 -10.07 11.45 8.63
C VAL A 194 -9.96 11.27 7.11
N GLY A 195 -9.76 10.03 6.65
CA GLY A 195 -9.73 9.72 5.22
C GLY A 195 -11.04 10.06 4.50
N ALA A 196 -12.18 9.86 5.15
CA ALA A 196 -13.50 10.18 4.61
C ALA A 196 -13.67 11.69 4.42
N VAL A 197 -13.28 12.50 5.40
CA VAL A 197 -13.31 13.97 5.29
C VAL A 197 -12.52 14.46 4.07
N ILE A 198 -11.43 13.77 3.72
CA ILE A 198 -10.59 14.12 2.58
C ILE A 198 -11.15 13.59 1.27
N ALA A 199 -11.50 12.31 1.20
CA ALA A 199 -11.77 11.64 -0.09
C ALA A 199 -13.24 11.75 -0.54
N VAL A 200 -14.20 11.75 0.40
CA VAL A 200 -15.64 11.80 0.06
C VAL A 200 -16.01 13.05 -0.74
N PRO A 201 -15.51 14.26 -0.43
CA PRO A 201 -15.81 15.45 -1.23
C PRO A 201 -15.41 15.36 -2.72
N PHE A 202 -14.44 14.51 -3.07
CA PHE A 202 -14.02 14.32 -4.46
C PHE A 202 -14.88 13.28 -5.20
N GLY A 203 -15.45 12.30 -4.50
CA GLY A 203 -16.13 11.16 -5.12
C GLY A 203 -17.63 11.05 -4.84
N TRP A 204 -18.19 11.89 -3.97
CA TRP A 204 -19.62 11.80 -3.61
C TRP A 204 -20.54 11.98 -4.81
N ARG A 205 -20.21 12.89 -5.74
CA ARG A 205 -21.01 13.08 -6.97
C ARG A 205 -20.99 11.83 -7.83
N GLU A 206 -19.81 11.30 -8.14
CA GLU A 206 -19.66 10.05 -8.89
C GLU A 206 -20.42 8.89 -8.23
N ALA A 207 -20.37 8.79 -6.90
CA ALA A 207 -21.09 7.77 -6.16
C ALA A 207 -22.63 7.97 -6.18
N LEU A 208 -23.14 9.21 -6.19
CA LEU A 208 -24.59 9.44 -6.21
C LEU A 208 -25.20 9.38 -7.62
N THR A 209 -24.43 9.70 -8.65
CA THR A 209 -24.92 9.78 -10.03
C THR A 209 -24.67 8.50 -10.84
N ALA A 210 -24.03 7.49 -10.26
CA ALA A 210 -23.83 6.20 -10.92
C ALA A 210 -25.19 5.54 -11.22
N ASP A 211 -25.34 4.99 -12.42
CA ASP A 211 -26.53 4.23 -12.80
C ASP A 211 -26.46 2.81 -12.24
N TYR A 212 -26.75 2.68 -10.95
CA TYR A 212 -26.73 1.40 -10.23
C TYR A 212 -27.68 0.35 -10.80
N ALA A 213 -28.73 0.75 -11.53
CA ALA A 213 -29.66 -0.18 -12.16
C ALA A 213 -29.01 -0.90 -13.35
N SER A 214 -28.03 -0.27 -14.01
CA SER A 214 -27.27 -0.88 -15.11
C SER A 214 -26.21 -1.88 -14.65
N PHE A 215 -25.96 -2.00 -13.34
CA PHE A 215 -24.85 -2.80 -12.83
C PHE A 215 -25.21 -4.29 -12.85
N PRO A 216 -24.50 -5.11 -13.64
CA PRO A 216 -24.68 -6.56 -13.59
C PRO A 216 -24.16 -7.12 -12.26
N LEU A 217 -24.60 -8.33 -11.90
CA LEU A 217 -24.28 -8.96 -10.61
C LEU A 217 -22.77 -9.02 -10.33
N TYR A 218 -21.94 -9.30 -11.34
CA TYR A 218 -20.50 -9.41 -11.15
C TYR A 218 -19.86 -8.09 -10.69
N ILE A 219 -20.37 -6.93 -11.13
CA ILE A 219 -19.91 -5.60 -10.68
C ILE A 219 -20.28 -5.38 -9.22
N TRP A 220 -21.48 -5.79 -8.80
CA TRP A 220 -21.87 -5.76 -7.39
C TRP A 220 -20.97 -6.64 -6.52
N LEU A 221 -20.61 -7.84 -7.00
CA LEU A 221 -19.69 -8.73 -6.31
C LEU A 221 -18.29 -8.12 -6.18
N GLU A 222 -17.80 -7.44 -7.22
CA GLU A 222 -16.51 -6.75 -7.20
C GLU A 222 -16.51 -5.54 -6.26
N ILE A 223 -17.56 -4.73 -6.25
CA ILE A 223 -17.73 -3.63 -5.29
C ILE A 223 -17.80 -4.18 -3.86
N GLY A 224 -18.58 -5.24 -3.64
CA GLY A 224 -18.65 -5.93 -2.36
C GLY A 224 -17.29 -6.47 -1.92
N TYR A 225 -16.53 -7.07 -2.85
CA TYR A 225 -15.15 -7.50 -2.62
C TYR A 225 -14.26 -6.33 -2.18
N MET A 226 -14.35 -5.20 -2.87
CA MET A 226 -13.55 -4.01 -2.56
C MET A 226 -13.88 -3.41 -1.19
N VAL A 227 -15.14 -3.41 -0.78
CA VAL A 227 -15.54 -2.90 0.55
C VAL A 227 -15.12 -3.89 1.64
N VAL A 228 -15.54 -5.16 1.53
CA VAL A 228 -15.41 -6.14 2.60
C VAL A 228 -13.99 -6.71 2.69
N PHE A 229 -13.45 -7.25 1.59
CA PHE A 229 -12.17 -7.94 1.63
C PHE A 229 -11.01 -6.96 1.55
N LEU A 230 -11.03 -6.09 0.54
CA LEU A 230 -9.93 -5.18 0.29
C LEU A 230 -9.83 -4.03 1.30
N THR A 231 -10.96 -3.51 1.79
CA THR A 231 -10.94 -2.34 2.68
C THR A 231 -11.06 -2.73 4.14
N ILE A 232 -12.02 -3.55 4.51
CA ILE A 232 -12.22 -3.92 5.92
C ILE A 232 -11.23 -4.99 6.33
N LEU A 233 -11.26 -6.15 5.68
CA LEU A 233 -10.48 -7.32 6.10
C LEU A 233 -8.98 -7.11 5.92
N ALA A 234 -8.54 -6.63 4.76
CA ALA A 234 -7.10 -6.45 4.50
C ALA A 234 -6.48 -5.39 5.41
N TYR A 235 -7.16 -4.27 5.68
CA TYR A 235 -6.65 -3.28 6.64
C TYR A 235 -6.63 -3.84 8.07
N LEU A 236 -7.65 -4.61 8.48
CA LEU A 236 -7.68 -5.22 9.80
C LEU A 236 -6.52 -6.21 9.97
N LEU A 237 -6.30 -7.09 8.98
CA LEU A 237 -5.20 -8.07 8.99
C LEU A 237 -3.83 -7.39 8.94
N ASN A 238 -3.63 -6.36 8.10
CA ASN A 238 -2.37 -5.62 8.03
C ASN A 238 -2.06 -4.92 9.35
N ASN A 239 -3.02 -4.19 9.92
CA ASN A 239 -2.81 -3.47 11.16
C ASN A 239 -2.65 -4.43 12.34
N TRP A 240 -3.42 -5.52 12.37
CA TRP A 240 -3.22 -6.60 13.34
C TRP A 240 -1.82 -7.21 13.22
N ALA A 241 -1.34 -7.48 12.00
CA ALA A 241 0.00 -8.01 11.77
C ALA A 241 1.08 -7.03 12.29
N LEU A 242 0.91 -5.72 12.13
CA LEU A 242 1.83 -4.70 12.67
C LEU A 242 1.97 -4.69 14.20
N LYS A 243 1.04 -5.32 14.92
CA LYS A 243 1.16 -5.53 16.37
C LYS A 243 2.25 -6.57 16.70
N TYR A 244 2.52 -7.51 15.79
CA TYR A 244 3.43 -8.64 15.99
C TYR A 244 4.60 -8.68 15.00
N ALA A 245 4.51 -7.94 13.90
CA ALA A 245 5.49 -7.85 12.82
C ALA A 245 6.05 -6.42 12.69
N SER A 246 7.22 -6.31 12.09
CA SER A 246 7.80 -5.02 11.69
C SER A 246 7.18 -4.51 10.38
N PRO A 247 7.14 -3.19 10.14
CA PRO A 247 6.80 -2.61 8.83
C PRO A 247 7.68 -3.16 7.71
N ALA A 248 8.94 -3.49 8.01
CA ALA A 248 9.83 -4.15 7.08
C ALA A 248 9.30 -5.52 6.63
N LEU A 249 8.78 -6.36 7.54
CA LEU A 249 8.18 -7.65 7.19
C LEU A 249 6.93 -7.46 6.32
N LEU A 250 6.06 -6.49 6.65
CA LEU A 250 4.91 -6.16 5.79
C LEU A 250 5.37 -5.73 4.39
N GLY A 251 6.42 -4.92 4.32
CA GLY A 251 7.04 -4.50 3.06
C GLY A 251 7.48 -5.68 2.21
N VAL A 252 8.00 -6.76 2.81
CA VAL A 252 8.35 -7.99 2.08
C VAL A 252 7.13 -8.63 1.41
N TYR A 253 5.97 -8.64 2.07
CA TYR A 253 4.75 -9.20 1.49
C TYR A 253 4.15 -8.37 0.36
N ILE A 254 4.48 -7.07 0.29
CA ILE A 254 4.12 -6.23 -0.87
C ILE A 254 4.78 -6.77 -2.15
N TYR A 255 5.95 -7.40 -2.06
CA TYR A 255 6.63 -8.02 -3.22
C TYR A 255 5.93 -9.23 -3.80
N LEU A 256 5.08 -9.88 -3.01
CA LEU A 256 4.26 -10.98 -3.51
C LEU A 256 3.11 -10.47 -4.38
N GLN A 257 2.62 -9.26 -4.12
CA GLN A 257 1.49 -8.66 -4.83
C GLN A 257 1.69 -8.56 -6.35
N PRO A 258 2.80 -8.03 -6.90
CA PRO A 258 2.99 -7.97 -8.35
C PRO A 258 3.08 -9.35 -9.01
N VAL A 259 3.69 -10.35 -8.36
CA VAL A 259 3.78 -11.70 -8.92
C VAL A 259 2.38 -12.28 -9.07
N LEU A 260 1.57 -12.18 -8.01
CA LEU A 260 0.17 -12.61 -8.04
C LEU A 260 -0.68 -11.76 -8.99
N ALA A 261 -0.47 -10.45 -9.05
CA ALA A 261 -1.21 -9.54 -9.91
C ALA A 261 -0.92 -9.81 -11.39
N VAL A 262 0.33 -10.14 -11.74
CA VAL A 262 0.70 -10.60 -13.09
C VAL A 262 -0.04 -11.88 -13.44
N LEU A 263 0.00 -12.89 -12.55
CA LEU A 263 -0.69 -14.17 -12.79
C LEU A 263 -2.20 -13.95 -13.00
N ILE A 264 -2.83 -13.15 -12.15
CA ILE A 264 -4.27 -12.86 -12.22
C ILE A 264 -4.59 -12.04 -13.49
N ALA A 265 -3.83 -10.97 -13.77
CA ALA A 265 -4.11 -10.08 -14.89
C ALA A 265 -3.91 -10.78 -16.24
N VAL A 266 -2.90 -11.63 -16.37
CA VAL A 266 -2.66 -12.44 -17.58
C VAL A 266 -3.75 -13.51 -17.72
N ALA A 267 -4.10 -14.23 -16.64
CA ALA A 267 -5.14 -15.26 -16.68
C ALA A 267 -6.53 -14.69 -17.04
N LEU A 268 -6.83 -13.48 -16.60
CA LEU A 268 -8.09 -12.77 -16.92
C LEU A 268 -8.02 -11.98 -18.24
N GLY A 269 -6.90 -12.01 -18.97
CA GLY A 269 -6.72 -11.27 -20.22
C GLY A 269 -6.77 -9.74 -20.06
N LYS A 270 -6.52 -9.22 -18.85
CA LYS A 270 -6.56 -7.78 -18.52
C LYS A 270 -5.29 -7.04 -18.90
N ASP A 271 -4.19 -7.77 -19.03
CA ASP A 271 -2.87 -7.24 -19.30
C ASP A 271 -1.95 -8.33 -19.88
N HIS A 272 -0.89 -7.90 -20.57
CA HIS A 272 0.16 -8.78 -21.09
C HIS A 272 1.49 -8.48 -20.40
N PHE A 273 2.14 -9.53 -19.90
CA PHE A 273 3.46 -9.44 -19.31
C PHE A 273 4.53 -9.53 -20.41
N SER A 274 5.13 -8.39 -20.77
CA SER A 274 6.15 -8.30 -21.80
C SER A 274 7.56 -8.45 -21.23
N TRP A 275 8.53 -8.77 -22.11
CA TRP A 275 9.95 -8.80 -21.76
C TRP A 275 10.47 -7.46 -21.21
N GLY A 276 9.92 -6.34 -21.69
CA GLY A 276 10.22 -5.01 -21.14
C GLY A 276 9.77 -4.88 -19.68
N LYS A 277 8.53 -5.31 -19.37
CA LYS A 277 8.02 -5.33 -17.99
C LYS A 277 8.83 -6.28 -17.10
N ALA A 278 9.32 -7.40 -17.64
CA ALA A 278 10.19 -8.31 -16.91
C ALA A 278 11.53 -7.66 -16.51
N GLY A 279 12.19 -6.95 -17.42
CA GLY A 279 13.43 -6.21 -17.13
C GLY A 279 13.22 -5.09 -16.10
N GLN A 280 12.13 -4.33 -16.23
CA GLN A 280 11.76 -3.29 -15.27
C GLN A 280 11.47 -3.87 -13.88
N ALA A 281 10.70 -4.96 -13.83
CA ALA A 281 10.43 -5.69 -12.60
C ALA A 281 11.73 -6.15 -11.94
N ALA A 282 12.65 -6.76 -12.70
CA ALA A 282 13.94 -7.22 -12.20
C ALA A 282 14.75 -6.08 -11.55
N LEU A 283 14.81 -4.90 -12.18
CA LEU A 283 15.45 -3.72 -11.60
C LEU A 283 14.78 -3.29 -10.28
N ILE A 284 13.44 -3.22 -10.25
CA ILE A 284 12.71 -2.81 -9.04
C ILE A 284 12.96 -3.81 -7.91
N PHE A 285 12.82 -5.12 -8.17
CA PHE A 285 13.08 -6.18 -7.18
C PHE A 285 14.53 -6.19 -6.70
N LEU A 286 15.50 -5.97 -7.59
CA LEU A 286 16.91 -5.90 -7.22
C LEU A 286 17.18 -4.71 -6.30
N GLY A 287 16.67 -3.53 -6.64
CA GLY A 287 16.85 -2.33 -5.82
C GLY A 287 16.26 -2.51 -4.43
N VAL A 288 15.04 -3.00 -4.38
CA VAL A 288 14.34 -3.44 -3.17
C VAL A 288 15.15 -4.41 -2.31
N TRP A 289 15.73 -5.45 -2.93
CA TRP A 289 16.45 -6.49 -2.22
C TRP A 289 17.71 -5.93 -1.56
N LEU A 290 18.44 -5.07 -2.28
CA LEU A 290 19.60 -4.34 -1.78
C LEU A 290 19.23 -3.45 -0.57
N VAL A 291 18.08 -2.75 -0.62
CA VAL A 291 17.58 -1.94 0.50
C VAL A 291 17.22 -2.80 1.72
N SER A 292 16.71 -4.00 1.47
CA SER A 292 16.26 -4.92 2.52
C SER A 292 17.39 -5.66 3.24
N GLN A 293 18.63 -5.56 2.76
CA GLN A 293 19.77 -6.18 3.42
C GLN A 293 20.03 -5.56 4.80
N LYS A 294 20.32 -6.41 5.78
CA LYS A 294 20.71 -5.95 7.11
C LYS A 294 22.04 -5.20 7.01
N PRO A 295 22.20 -4.04 7.66
CA PRO A 295 23.50 -3.40 7.81
C PRO A 295 24.50 -4.44 8.33
N LYS A 296 25.63 -4.63 7.64
CA LYS A 296 26.77 -5.32 8.26
C LYS A 296 27.08 -4.53 9.52
N LYS A 297 27.00 -5.17 10.70
CA LYS A 297 27.53 -4.58 11.94
C LYS A 297 28.96 -4.17 11.62
N ALA A 298 29.28 -2.90 11.78
CA ALA A 298 30.66 -2.45 11.73
C ALA A 298 31.41 -3.30 12.75
N VAL A 299 32.37 -4.11 12.30
CA VAL A 299 33.33 -4.78 13.16
C VAL A 299 34.06 -3.62 13.84
N VAL A 300 33.68 -3.30 15.08
CA VAL A 300 34.50 -2.44 15.91
C VAL A 300 35.80 -3.21 16.07
N SER A 301 36.84 -2.75 15.39
CA SER A 301 38.18 -3.32 15.50
C SER A 301 38.60 -3.23 16.96
N GLU A 302 38.64 -4.38 17.61
CA GLU A 302 39.05 -4.62 18.99
C GLU A 302 40.57 -4.45 19.15
N VAL A 303 41.14 -3.37 18.59
CA VAL A 303 42.59 -3.10 18.59
C VAL A 303 42.98 -2.05 19.64
N ALA A 304 42.02 -1.46 20.36
CA ALA A 304 42.30 -0.36 21.31
C ALA A 304 42.39 -0.78 22.80
N VAL A 305 42.60 -2.06 23.13
CA VAL A 305 42.68 -2.52 24.55
C VAL A 305 44.05 -3.06 24.97
N LYS A 306 45.04 -3.17 24.07
CA LYS A 306 46.36 -3.75 24.43
C LYS A 306 47.53 -2.77 24.65
N THR A 307 47.31 -1.45 24.68
CA THR A 307 48.42 -0.49 24.85
C THR A 307 48.40 0.29 26.17
N VAL A 308 47.68 -0.18 27.20
CA VAL A 308 47.71 0.43 28.55
C VAL A 308 48.22 -0.55 29.63
N GLN A 309 48.88 -1.64 29.23
CA GLN A 309 49.50 -2.60 30.17
C GLN A 309 50.92 -3.01 29.73
N SER A 310 51.73 -2.06 29.28
CA SER A 310 53.19 -2.24 29.19
C SER A 310 53.90 -1.02 29.74
#